data_AF-A0A542MFL2-F1
#
_entry.id   AF-A0A542MFL2-F1
#
_cell.length_a   1.000
_cell.length_b   1.000
_cell.length_c   1.000
_cell.angle_alpha   90.00
_cell.angle_beta   90.00
_cell.angle_gamma   90.00
#
_symmetry.space_group_name_H-M   'P 1'
#
loop_
_entity.id
_entity.type
_entity.pdbx_description
1 polymer ?
#
loop_
_entity_poly.entity_id
_entity_poly.type
_entity_poly.pdbx_seq_one_letter_code
_entity_poly.pdbx_strand_id
1 'polypeptide(L)'
;MRDWTCSLESDIALWVLDLDDAGYSVDHRRLCVWQDEFDASWQWEIQMYRDIGAAARGTAASREEAMTAAEIAARMHARPGGPA
;
A
#
# COMPACT_ATOMS: atom_id res chain seq x y z
N MET A 1 5.30 3.54 -14.44
CA MET A 1 5.37 2.75 -13.21
C MET A 1 5.79 3.74 -12.14
N ARG A 2 5.07 3.86 -11.02
CA ARG A 2 5.53 4.75 -9.95
C ARG A 2 6.72 4.12 -9.24
N ASP A 3 7.59 4.95 -8.67
CA ASP A 3 8.86 4.50 -8.11
C ASP A 3 8.66 3.92 -6.71
N TRP A 4 8.38 2.60 -6.67
CA TRP A 4 8.46 1.83 -5.43
C TRP A 4 9.90 1.81 -4.94
N THR A 5 10.09 2.08 -3.65
CA THR A 5 11.41 2.09 -3.00
C THR A 5 11.51 0.95 -2.01
N CYS A 6 12.62 0.23 -1.99
CA CYS A 6 12.91 -0.72 -0.92
C CYS A 6 13.34 0.07 0.33
N SER A 7 12.49 0.04 1.37
CA SER A 7 12.72 0.68 2.65
C SER A 7 13.60 -0.18 3.55
N LEU A 8 14.48 0.47 4.30
CA LEU A 8 15.33 -0.14 5.34
C LEU A 8 14.80 0.12 6.75
N GLU A 9 13.56 0.59 6.87
CA GLU A 9 12.92 0.89 8.17
C GLU A 9 12.50 -0.35 8.97
N SER A 10 12.59 -1.54 8.37
CA SER A 10 12.17 -2.81 8.96
C SER A 10 13.26 -3.86 8.82
N ASP A 11 13.23 -4.85 9.71
CA ASP A 11 14.11 -6.02 9.64
C ASP A 11 13.76 -6.96 8.47
N ILE A 12 12.57 -6.78 7.88
CA ILE A 12 12.12 -7.48 6.67
C ILE A 12 12.21 -6.58 5.45
N ALA A 13 12.34 -7.19 4.26
CA ALA A 13 12.30 -6.47 3.01
C ALA A 13 10.91 -5.83 2.82
N LEU A 14 10.88 -4.50 2.85
CA LEU A 14 9.67 -3.68 2.76
C LEU A 14 9.76 -2.78 1.54
N TRP A 15 8.79 -2.88 0.64
CA TRP A 15 8.65 -1.96 -0.50
C TRP A 15 7.59 -0.93 -0.17
N VAL A 16 7.93 0.34 -0.36
CA VAL A 16 7.03 1.46 -0.10
C VAL A 16 6.80 2.30 -1.34
N LEU A 17 5.60 2.84 -1.45
CA LEU A 17 5.25 3.87 -2.40
C LEU A 17 4.54 5.00 -1.66
N ASP A 18 5.21 6.15 -1.53
CA ASP A 18 4.61 7.32 -0.90
C ASP A 18 3.45 7.84 -1.77
N LEU A 19 2.33 8.11 -1.11
CA LEU A 19 1.12 8.62 -1.75
C LEU A 19 1.08 10.13 -1.55
N ASP A 20 1.07 10.87 -2.65
CA ASP A 20 0.90 12.32 -2.62
C ASP A 20 -0.58 12.67 -2.39
N ASP A 21 -0.82 13.61 -1.48
CA ASP A 21 -2.13 14.19 -1.15
C ASP A 21 -2.83 14.81 -2.38
N ALA A 22 -2.07 15.17 -3.43
CA ALA A 22 -2.63 15.64 -4.70
C ALA A 22 -3.35 14.53 -5.50
N GLY A 23 -3.00 13.26 -5.28
CA GLY A 23 -3.52 12.11 -6.01
C GLY A 23 -4.31 11.10 -5.17
N TYR A 24 -4.34 11.26 -3.84
CA TYR A 24 -4.96 10.34 -2.88
C TYR A 24 -5.69 11.09 -1.76
N SER A 25 -6.43 10.34 -0.93
CA SER A 25 -6.99 10.91 0.30
C SER A 25 -5.89 11.47 1.19
N VAL A 26 -6.13 12.64 1.80
CA VAL A 26 -5.27 13.27 2.82
C VAL A 26 -5.02 12.39 4.05
N ASP A 27 -5.80 11.33 4.20
CA ASP A 27 -5.63 10.37 5.28
C ASP A 27 -4.61 9.26 4.95
N HIS A 28 -4.24 9.06 3.68
CA HIS A 28 -3.29 8.01 3.28
C HIS A 28 -1.87 8.55 3.14
N ARG A 29 -0.92 7.84 3.73
CA ARG A 29 0.50 8.20 3.73
C ARG A 29 1.28 7.47 2.63
N ARG A 30 1.22 6.14 2.63
CA ARG A 30 2.01 5.30 1.73
C ARG A 30 1.41 3.93 1.55
N LEU A 31 1.78 3.25 0.47
CA LEU A 31 1.57 1.82 0.31
C LEU A 31 2.79 1.08 0.85
N CYS A 32 2.53 -0.03 1.51
CA CYS A 32 3.55 -0.93 2.05
C CYS A 32 3.31 -2.32 1.47
N VAL A 33 4.38 -2.98 1.01
CA VAL A 33 4.38 -4.36 0.51
C VAL A 33 5.54 -5.09 1.14
N TRP A 34 5.31 -6.26 1.72
CA TRP A 34 6.35 -7.10 2.32
C TRP A 34 6.02 -8.58 2.13
N GLN A 35 7.02 -9.44 2.30
CA GLN A 35 6.79 -10.88 2.31
C GLN A 35 6.54 -11.35 3.75
N ASP A 36 5.51 -12.15 3.96
CA ASP A 36 5.26 -12.85 5.22
C ASP A 36 6.25 -14.00 5.38
N GLU A 37 6.89 -14.08 6.55
CA GLU A 37 7.95 -15.04 6.82
C GLU A 37 7.42 -16.47 7.12
N PHE A 38 6.12 -16.61 7.43
CA PHE A 38 5.53 -17.88 7.83
C PHE A 38 4.93 -18.65 6.66
N ASP A 39 4.28 -17.95 5.72
CA ASP A 39 3.59 -18.56 4.58
C ASP A 39 4.15 -18.16 3.22
N ALA A 40 5.21 -17.34 3.20
CA ALA A 40 5.85 -16.78 2.02
C ALA A 40 4.92 -15.95 1.12
N SER A 41 3.71 -15.63 1.58
CA SER A 41 2.76 -14.78 0.87
C SER A 41 3.23 -13.33 0.86
N TRP A 42 2.76 -12.57 -0.12
CA TRP A 42 3.04 -11.15 -0.21
C TRP A 42 1.90 -10.35 0.40
N GLN A 43 2.21 -9.64 1.47
CA GLN A 43 1.29 -8.79 2.19
C GLN A 43 1.35 -7.38 1.61
N TRP A 44 0.23 -6.69 1.64
CA TRP A 44 0.18 -5.27 1.32
C TRP A 44 -0.81 -4.52 2.20
N GLU A 45 -0.52 -3.25 2.45
CA GLU A 45 -1.45 -2.34 3.13
C GLU A 45 -1.32 -0.88 2.67
N ILE A 46 -2.37 -0.11 2.91
CA ILE A 46 -2.40 1.35 2.74
C ILE A 46 -2.24 1.98 4.12
N GLN A 47 -1.04 2.47 4.43
CA GLN A 47 -0.78 3.13 5.71
C GLN A 47 -1.42 4.52 5.75
N MET A 48 -2.03 4.87 6.88
CA MET A 48 -2.62 6.19 7.13
C MET A 48 -1.66 7.11 7.90
N TYR A 49 -1.75 8.43 7.71
CA TYR A 49 -0.89 9.41 8.41
C TYR A 49 -1.07 9.41 9.93
N ARG A 50 -2.25 9.04 10.42
CA ARG A 50 -2.59 9.11 11.84
C ARG A 50 -2.15 7.86 12.63
N ASP A 51 -1.43 6.93 12.01
CA ASP A 51 -1.01 5.64 12.60
C ASP A 51 -2.15 4.84 13.26
N ILE A 52 -3.41 5.10 12.88
CA ILE A 52 -4.60 4.40 13.41
C ILE A 52 -4.83 3.04 12.75
N GLY A 53 -3.84 2.55 12.00
CA GLY A 53 -3.90 1.32 11.22
C GLY A 53 -3.86 1.57 9.71
N ALA A 54 -4.36 0.58 8.96
CA ALA A 54 -4.38 0.59 7.50
C ALA A 54 -5.78 0.90 6.95
N ALA A 55 -5.85 1.72 5.89
CA ALA A 55 -7.11 1.99 5.19
C ALA A 55 -7.63 0.76 4.42
N ALA A 56 -6.71 -0.05 3.89
CA ALA A 56 -6.99 -1.37 3.33
C ALA A 56 -5.73 -2.25 3.43
N ARG A 57 -5.93 -3.57 3.36
CA ARG A 57 -4.86 -4.57 3.37
C ARG A 57 -5.27 -5.83 2.61
N GLY A 58 -4.30 -6.62 2.19
CA GLY A 58 -4.55 -7.91 1.56
C GLY A 58 -3.28 -8.73 1.36
N THR A 59 -3.47 -9.90 0.72
CA THR A 59 -2.40 -10.85 0.42
C THR A 59 -2.36 -11.17 -1.08
N ALA A 60 -1.21 -11.60 -1.58
CA ALA A 60 -0.99 -12.02 -2.95
C ALA A 60 0.08 -13.12 -3.04
N ALA A 61 0.16 -13.80 -4.18
CA ALA A 61 1.13 -14.88 -4.39
C ALA A 61 2.52 -14.35 -4.82
N SER A 62 2.58 -13.13 -5.34
CA SER A 62 3.83 -12.49 -5.76
C SER A 62 3.88 -11.01 -5.36
N ARG A 63 5.11 -10.46 -5.35
CA ARG A 63 5.37 -9.04 -5.08
C ARG A 63 4.64 -8.14 -6.06
N GLU A 64 4.73 -8.46 -7.35
CA GLU A 64 4.14 -7.68 -8.43
C GLU A 64 2.61 -7.66 -8.32
N GLU A 65 2.00 -8.79 -7.94
CA GLU A 65 0.57 -8.85 -7.65
C GLU A 65 0.19 -8.01 -6.42
N ALA A 66 0.95 -8.09 -5.33
CA ALA A 66 0.71 -7.28 -4.13
C ALA A 66 0.81 -5.78 -4.42
N MET A 67 1.84 -5.35 -5.15
CA MET A 67 1.99 -3.95 -5.58
C MET A 67 0.82 -3.49 -6.45
N THR A 68 0.41 -4.32 -7.42
CA THR A 68 -0.73 -4.01 -8.30
C THR A 68 -2.04 -3.91 -7.51
N ALA A 69 -2.29 -4.86 -6.60
CA ALA A 69 -3.48 -4.86 -5.75
C ALA A 69 -3.52 -3.64 -4.83
N ALA A 70 -2.38 -3.30 -4.20
CA ALA A 70 -2.24 -2.12 -3.35
C ALA A 70 -2.53 -0.82 -4.14
N GLU A 71 -1.98 -0.68 -5.35
CA GLU A 71 -2.23 0.49 -6.20
C GLU A 71 -3.71 0.61 -6.61
N ILE A 72 -4.35 -0.51 -6.96
CA ILE A 72 -5.78 -0.53 -7.30
C ILE A 72 -6.62 -0.12 -6.09
N ALA A 73 -6.36 -0.71 -4.92
CA ALA A 73 -7.06 -0.37 -3.68
C ALA A 73 -6.87 1.12 -3.35
N ALA A 74 -5.65 1.63 -3.42
CA ALA A 74 -5.34 3.04 -3.18
C ALA A 74 -6.15 3.97 -4.09
N ARG A 75 -6.29 3.63 -5.37
CA ARG A 75 -7.08 4.40 -6.34
C ARG A 75 -8.58 4.37 -6.04
N MET A 76 -9.11 3.23 -5.56
CA MET A 76 -10.50 3.14 -5.13
C MET A 76 -10.77 4.04 -3.91
N HIS A 77 -9.79 4.20 -3.03
CA HIS A 77 -9.89 5.09 -1.88
C HIS A 77 -9.45 6.55 -2.17
N ALA A 78 -8.96 6.86 -3.37
CA ALA A 78 -8.44 8.17 -3.75
C ALA A 78 -9.50 9.21 -4.16
N ARG A 79 -10.80 8.88 -4.19
CA ARG A 79 -11.86 9.83 -4.57
C ARG A 79 -13.05 9.86 -3.61
N PRO A 80 -13.49 11.04 -3.16
CA PRO A 80 -14.91 11.33 -3.00
C PRO A 80 -15.46 11.80 -4.36
N GLY A 81 -16.32 10.99 -4.99
CA GLY A 81 -17.19 11.46 -6.09
C GLY A 81 -17.28 10.55 -7.33
N GLY A 82 -18.33 9.74 -7.36
CA GLY A 82 -18.96 9.18 -8.57
C GLY A 82 -20.16 8.27 -8.24
N PRO A 83 -21.28 8.38 -9.00
CA PRO A 83 -22.47 9.20 -8.73
C PRO A 83 -23.50 8.55 -7.77
N ALA A 84 -24.51 9.35 -7.45
CA ALA A 84 -25.69 9.06 -6.62
C ALA A 84 -26.54 7.87 -7.09
#